data_AF-A0A4R2RGJ7-F1
#
_entry.id   AF-A0A4R2RGJ7-F1
#
_cell.length_a   1.000
_cell.length_b   1.000
_cell.length_c   1.000
_cell.angle_alpha   90.00
_cell.angle_beta   90.00
_cell.angle_gamma   90.00
#
_symmetry.space_group_name_H-M   'P 1'
#
loop_
_entity.id
_entity.type
_entity.pdbx_description
1 polymer ?
#
loop_
_entity_poly.entity_id
_entity_poly.type
_entity_poly.pdbx_seq_one_letter_code
_entity_poly.pdbx_strand_id
1 'polypeptide(L)'
;MTIPMSFNPRAPLLEAIADLRATLDPLALLQARTPPLATLALLLPDYRDRQFMPGRERDHVSGDHLLDAFLDYIERLSTESPGEEDLRDAPLLENWCAGLMDPFPRLFGRVTGHPRLRLNARIFTSPYCQLCPEMGWARTWSRFYQLGQYDRGVLDDLKRDGVIGPRSRIIEPWL
;
A
#
# COMPACT_ATOMS: atom_id res chain seq x y z
N MET A 1 5.45 18.50 6.10
CA MET A 1 4.80 18.33 4.77
C MET A 1 3.30 18.17 5.01
N THR A 2 2.56 19.22 4.68
CA THR A 2 1.09 19.26 4.71
C THR A 2 0.56 18.18 3.75
N ILE A 3 -0.46 17.44 4.15
CA ILE A 3 -1.12 16.49 3.24
C ILE A 3 -1.80 17.35 2.15
N PRO A 4 -1.55 17.10 0.85
CA PRO A 4 -2.25 17.84 -0.21
C PRO A 4 -3.77 17.64 -0.07
N MET A 5 -4.55 18.64 -0.47
CA MET A 5 -6.01 18.75 -0.25
C MET A 5 -6.87 17.61 -0.84
N SER A 6 -6.28 16.62 -1.52
CA SER A 6 -6.96 15.54 -2.22
C SER A 6 -6.48 14.12 -1.85
N PHE A 7 -5.64 13.96 -0.82
CA PHE A 7 -5.20 12.64 -0.37
C PHE A 7 -6.38 11.79 0.12
N ASN A 8 -6.80 10.81 -0.70
CA ASN A 8 -7.80 9.83 -0.33
C ASN A 8 -7.17 8.75 0.57
N PRO A 9 -7.51 8.67 1.87
CA PRO A 9 -6.90 7.70 2.78
C PRO A 9 -7.32 6.26 2.47
N ARG A 10 -8.40 6.05 1.70
CA ARG A 10 -8.92 4.74 1.29
C ARG A 10 -8.20 4.17 0.08
N ALA A 11 -7.71 5.03 -0.80
CA ALA A 11 -7.06 4.64 -2.04
C ALA A 11 -5.94 5.64 -2.37
N PRO A 12 -4.85 5.66 -1.59
CA PRO A 12 -3.89 6.75 -1.58
C PRO A 12 -3.09 6.89 -2.88
N LEU A 13 -3.19 5.94 -3.80
CA LEU A 13 -2.42 5.92 -5.05
C LEU A 13 -3.24 6.33 -6.28
N LEU A 14 -4.57 6.34 -6.20
CA LEU A 14 -5.43 6.54 -7.39
C LEU A 14 -5.26 7.91 -8.04
N GLU A 15 -5.23 8.97 -7.24
CA GLU A 15 -5.07 10.32 -7.77
C GLU A 15 -3.70 10.48 -8.46
N ALA A 16 -2.64 9.96 -7.84
CA ALA A 16 -1.30 10.02 -8.43
C ALA A 16 -1.18 9.22 -9.73
N ILE A 17 -1.93 8.12 -9.87
CA ILE A 17 -2.03 7.38 -11.14
C ILE A 17 -2.72 8.25 -12.20
N ALA A 18 -3.85 8.87 -11.86
CA ALA A 18 -4.58 9.75 -12.77
C ALA A 18 -3.71 10.94 -13.23
N ASP A 19 -2.99 11.57 -12.29
CA ASP A 19 -2.06 12.68 -12.59
C ASP A 19 -0.92 12.24 -13.51
N LEU A 20 -0.32 11.07 -13.24
CA LEU A 20 0.76 10.52 -14.07
C LEU A 20 0.30 10.20 -15.50
N ARG A 21 -0.95 9.75 -15.67
CA ARG A 21 -1.53 9.51 -17.00
C ARG A 21 -1.88 10.79 -17.74
N ALA A 22 -2.30 11.83 -17.01
CA ALA A 22 -2.71 13.10 -17.59
C ALA A 22 -1.53 14.00 -17.98
N THR A 23 -0.35 13.80 -17.39
CA THR A 23 0.82 14.67 -17.64
C THR A 23 1.59 14.30 -18.91
N LEU A 24 2.08 15.33 -19.59
CA LEU A 24 3.06 15.19 -20.67
C LEU A 24 4.51 15.14 -20.15
N ASP A 25 4.72 15.43 -18.86
CA ASP A 25 6.01 15.36 -18.17
C ASP A 25 5.91 14.55 -16.87
N PRO A 26 5.97 13.20 -16.96
CA PRO A 26 5.96 12.30 -15.80
C PRO A 26 7.15 12.53 -14.85
N LEU A 27 8.27 13.05 -15.35
CA LEU A 27 9.48 13.22 -14.55
C LEU A 27 9.31 14.36 -13.54
N ALA A 28 8.64 15.45 -13.92
CA ALA A 28 8.31 16.56 -13.01
C ALA A 28 7.42 16.11 -11.84
N LEU A 29 6.45 15.23 -12.09
CA LEU A 29 5.62 14.65 -11.02
C LEU A 29 6.45 13.79 -10.06
N LEU A 30 7.31 12.91 -10.58
CA LEU A 30 8.18 12.09 -9.73
C LEU A 30 9.11 12.93 -8.84
N GLN A 31 9.48 14.14 -9.27
CA GLN A 31 10.28 15.07 -8.49
C GLN A 31 9.49 15.81 -7.38
N ALA A 32 8.16 15.85 -7.44
CA ALA A 32 7.32 16.55 -6.46
C ALA A 32 7.32 15.90 -5.06
N ARG A 33 7.82 14.66 -4.94
CA ARG A 33 8.00 13.88 -3.69
C ARG A 33 6.76 13.80 -2.80
N THR A 34 5.56 13.74 -3.37
CA THR A 34 4.35 13.46 -2.58
C THR A 34 4.35 12.01 -2.06
N PRO A 35 3.67 11.70 -0.93
CA PRO A 35 3.57 10.33 -0.43
C PRO A 35 3.07 9.32 -1.49
N PRO A 36 2.03 9.60 -2.30
CA PRO A 36 1.58 8.70 -3.36
C PRO A 36 2.64 8.45 -4.44
N LEU A 37 3.26 9.51 -4.99
CA LEU A 37 4.26 9.39 -6.06
C LEU A 37 5.53 8.69 -5.58
N ALA A 38 5.96 8.97 -4.34
CA ALA A 38 7.06 8.24 -3.71
C ALA A 38 6.75 6.75 -3.57
N THR A 39 5.49 6.40 -3.28
CA THR A 39 5.05 5.02 -3.18
C THR A 39 5.06 4.31 -4.53
N LEU A 40 4.58 4.96 -5.60
CA LEU A 40 4.66 4.40 -6.95
C LEU A 40 6.11 4.17 -7.38
N ALA A 41 7.00 5.14 -7.13
CA ALA A 41 8.42 5.01 -7.40
C ALA A 41 9.10 3.87 -6.62
N LEU A 42 8.66 3.63 -5.36
CA LEU A 42 9.13 2.51 -4.54
C LEU A 42 8.72 1.15 -5.12
N LEU A 43 7.51 1.04 -5.66
CA LEU A 43 6.93 -0.24 -6.10
C LEU A 43 7.31 -0.64 -7.53
N LEU A 44 7.63 0.33 -8.39
CA LEU A 44 7.94 0.07 -9.80
C LEU A 44 9.11 -0.93 -10.01
N PRO A 45 10.25 -0.84 -9.29
CA PRO A 45 11.31 -1.83 -9.43
C PRO A 45 10.87 -3.25 -9.07
N ASP A 46 10.10 -3.42 -7.99
CA ASP A 46 9.59 -4.73 -7.60
C ASP A 46 8.58 -5.28 -8.61
N TYR A 47 7.73 -4.43 -9.19
CA TYR A 47 6.85 -4.83 -10.30
C TYR A 47 7.65 -5.33 -11.49
N ARG A 48 8.66 -4.55 -11.92
CA ARG A 48 9.54 -4.90 -13.02
C ARG A 48 10.17 -6.26 -12.78
N ASP A 49 10.77 -6.47 -11.61
CA ASP A 49 11.46 -7.72 -11.28
C ASP A 49 10.50 -8.92 -11.26
N ARG A 50 9.22 -8.75 -10.89
CA ARG A 50 8.19 -9.80 -10.98
C ARG A 50 7.83 -10.19 -12.41
N GLN A 51 7.92 -9.26 -13.37
CA GLN A 51 7.65 -9.54 -14.78
C GLN A 51 8.79 -10.31 -15.46
N PHE A 52 10.03 -10.09 -15.00
CA PHE A 52 11.23 -10.75 -15.56
C PHE A 52 11.61 -12.06 -14.83
N MET A 53 10.71 -12.63 -14.02
CA MET A 53 10.95 -13.92 -13.36
C MET A 53 10.92 -15.07 -14.38
N PRO A 54 11.94 -15.97 -14.39
CA PRO A 54 12.02 -17.08 -15.35
C PRO A 54 10.80 -18.00 -15.21
N GLY A 55 10.20 -18.39 -16.34
CA GLY A 55 8.97 -19.18 -16.41
C GLY A 55 7.67 -18.38 -16.63
N ARG A 56 7.71 -17.04 -16.66
CA ARG A 56 6.61 -16.15 -17.11
C ARG A 56 6.91 -15.43 -18.43
N GLU A 57 7.69 -16.08 -19.29
CA GLU A 57 8.22 -15.49 -20.53
C GLU A 57 7.15 -14.93 -21.49
N ARG A 58 5.90 -15.40 -21.40
CA ARG A 58 4.78 -14.97 -22.27
C ARG A 58 4.14 -13.64 -21.88
N ASP A 59 4.42 -13.11 -20.69
CA ASP A 59 3.82 -11.88 -20.16
C ASP A 59 4.79 -10.69 -20.24
N HIS A 60 5.86 -10.78 -21.04
CA HIS A 60 6.87 -9.73 -21.17
C HIS A 60 6.23 -8.44 -21.69
N VAL A 61 6.15 -7.44 -20.81
CA VAL A 61 5.84 -6.06 -21.19
C VAL A 61 7.10 -5.44 -21.77
N SER A 62 7.03 -4.96 -23.02
CA SER A 62 8.12 -4.18 -23.61
C SER A 62 8.49 -3.00 -22.69
N GLY A 63 9.77 -2.60 -22.67
CA GLY A 63 10.22 -1.47 -21.85
C GLY A 63 9.40 -0.20 -22.05
N ASP A 64 8.91 0.02 -23.27
CA ASP A 64 8.10 1.17 -23.67
C ASP A 64 6.69 1.20 -23.04
N HIS A 65 6.19 0.07 -22.54
CA HIS A 65 4.86 -0.06 -21.93
C HIS A 65 4.91 -0.42 -20.44
N LEU A 66 6.11 -0.52 -19.85
CA LEU A 66 6.28 -0.96 -18.47
C LEU A 66 5.56 -0.04 -17.48
N LEU A 67 5.63 1.28 -17.71
CA LEU A 67 4.97 2.26 -16.85
C LEU A 67 3.44 2.11 -16.91
N ASP A 68 2.86 2.02 -18.12
CA ASP A 68 1.41 1.89 -18.28
C ASP A 68 0.90 0.59 -17.64
N ALA A 69 1.57 -0.54 -17.90
CA ALA A 69 1.21 -1.82 -17.31
C ALA A 69 1.35 -1.82 -15.77
N PHE A 70 2.33 -1.10 -15.23
CA PHE A 70 2.47 -0.90 -13.80
C PHE A 70 1.33 -0.05 -13.23
N LEU A 71 0.98 1.06 -13.88
CA LEU A 71 -0.12 1.92 -13.46
C LEU A 71 -1.47 1.18 -13.50
N ASP A 72 -1.74 0.43 -14.58
CA ASP A 72 -2.92 -0.44 -14.70
C ASP A 72 -2.97 -1.44 -13.54
N TYR A 73 -1.83 -2.05 -13.21
CA TYR A 73 -1.75 -3.02 -12.13
C TYR A 73 -2.02 -2.40 -10.76
N ILE A 74 -1.45 -1.22 -10.45
CA ILE A 74 -1.72 -0.55 -9.16
C ILE A 74 -3.16 -0.04 -9.11
N GLU A 75 -3.69 0.49 -10.19
CA GLU A 75 -5.08 0.95 -10.29
C GLU A 75 -6.04 -0.21 -9.97
N ARG A 76 -5.77 -1.38 -10.54
CA ARG A 76 -6.49 -2.61 -10.23
C ARG A 76 -6.41 -2.98 -8.74
N LEU A 77 -5.22 -2.96 -8.13
CA LEU A 77 -5.05 -3.19 -6.69
C LEU A 77 -5.74 -2.13 -5.80
N SER A 78 -6.05 -0.97 -6.36
CA SER A 78 -6.64 0.16 -5.62
C SER A 78 -8.16 0.23 -5.78
N THR A 79 -8.75 -0.60 -6.66
CA THR A 79 -10.18 -0.56 -7.02
C THR A 79 -10.89 -1.90 -6.89
N GLU A 80 -10.21 -3.03 -7.14
CA GLU A 80 -10.82 -4.36 -7.10
C GLU A 80 -11.10 -4.84 -5.67
N SER A 81 -12.35 -5.18 -5.41
CA SER A 81 -12.74 -5.88 -4.18
C SER A 81 -12.25 -7.33 -4.19
N PRO A 82 -11.88 -7.89 -3.02
CA PRO A 82 -11.48 -9.29 -2.90
C PRO A 82 -12.67 -10.24 -3.15
N GLY A 83 -12.38 -11.43 -3.68
CA GLY A 83 -13.31 -12.56 -3.63
C GLY A 83 -13.38 -13.19 -2.24
N GLU A 84 -14.32 -14.12 -2.04
CA GLU A 84 -14.43 -14.86 -0.77
C GLU A 84 -13.17 -15.67 -0.44
N GLU A 85 -12.53 -16.26 -1.46
CA GLU A 85 -11.29 -17.02 -1.31
C GLU A 85 -10.10 -16.14 -0.91
N ASP A 86 -9.99 -14.94 -1.49
CA ASP A 86 -8.96 -13.96 -1.15
C ASP A 86 -9.00 -13.60 0.34
N LEU A 87 -10.21 -13.41 0.89
CA LEU A 87 -10.38 -13.07 2.30
C LEU A 87 -10.21 -14.29 3.21
N ARG A 88 -10.64 -15.48 2.80
CA ARG A 88 -10.50 -16.70 3.61
C ARG A 88 -9.05 -17.00 3.96
N ASP A 89 -8.15 -16.78 3.01
CA ASP A 89 -6.71 -17.03 3.17
C ASP A 89 -5.93 -15.77 3.61
N ALA A 90 -6.61 -14.63 3.74
CA ALA A 90 -5.97 -13.38 4.15
C ALA A 90 -5.58 -13.40 5.64
N PRO A 91 -4.37 -12.96 6.00
CA PRO A 91 -3.99 -12.77 7.40
C PRO A 91 -4.90 -11.75 8.09
N LEU A 92 -5.18 -11.99 9.37
CA LEU A 92 -5.89 -11.05 10.22
C LEU A 92 -4.91 -10.02 10.79
N LEU A 93 -5.23 -8.74 10.65
CA LEU A 93 -4.52 -7.62 11.24
C LEU A 93 -5.36 -7.02 12.38
N GLU A 94 -5.04 -7.41 13.61
CA GLU A 94 -5.66 -6.92 14.84
C GLU A 94 -5.00 -5.65 15.36
N ASN A 95 -5.73 -4.89 16.17
CA ASN A 95 -5.28 -3.63 16.78
C ASN A 95 -4.57 -2.74 15.74
N TRP A 96 -5.28 -2.49 14.64
CA TRP A 96 -4.69 -1.94 13.44
C TRP A 96 -4.91 -0.43 13.32
N CYS A 97 -4.00 0.25 12.63
CA CYS A 97 -4.23 1.61 12.15
C CYS A 97 -3.57 1.84 10.79
N ALA A 98 -4.01 2.87 10.08
CA ALA A 98 -3.33 3.37 8.89
C ALA A 98 -2.38 4.52 9.26
N GLY A 99 -1.26 4.64 8.55
CA GLY A 99 -0.32 5.73 8.77
C GLY A 99 0.74 5.88 7.69
N LEU A 100 1.46 7.00 7.74
CA LEU A 100 2.61 7.27 6.89
C LEU A 100 3.90 6.87 7.61
N MET A 101 4.74 6.07 6.95
CA MET A 101 6.10 5.72 7.39
C MET A 101 7.07 5.99 6.24
N ASP A 102 7.79 7.10 6.33
CA ASP A 102 8.93 7.49 5.49
C ASP A 102 8.78 7.43 3.96
N PRO A 103 7.86 8.12 3.25
CA PRO A 103 6.57 8.70 3.58
C PRO A 103 5.45 7.77 3.10
N PHE A 104 5.58 6.46 3.21
CA PHE A 104 4.70 5.50 2.53
C PHE A 104 3.43 5.20 3.35
N PRO A 105 2.24 5.12 2.71
CA PRO A 105 1.00 4.73 3.38
C PRO A 105 1.04 3.25 3.72
N ARG A 106 1.04 2.89 5.01
CA ARG A 106 1.13 1.52 5.52
C ARG A 106 0.05 1.26 6.56
N LEU A 107 -0.25 -0.01 6.76
CA LEU A 107 -1.02 -0.48 7.91
C LEU A 107 -0.07 -0.97 8.98
N PHE A 108 -0.43 -0.72 10.22
CA PHE A 108 0.26 -1.17 11.42
C PHE A 108 -0.69 -2.06 12.21
N GLY A 109 -0.18 -3.05 12.94
CA GLY A 109 -1.03 -3.93 13.73
C GLY A 109 -0.32 -5.17 14.22
N ARG A 110 -1.11 -6.10 14.75
CA ARG A 110 -0.68 -7.45 15.13
C ARG A 110 -1.24 -8.46 14.15
N VAL A 111 -0.37 -9.27 13.57
CA VAL A 111 -0.77 -10.21 12.51
C VAL A 111 -0.90 -11.64 13.01
N THR A 112 -1.95 -12.31 12.56
CA THR A 112 -2.19 -13.75 12.72
C THR A 112 -2.47 -14.39 11.36
N GLY A 113 -2.09 -15.66 11.18
CA GLY A 113 -2.27 -16.38 9.91
C GLY A 113 -1.29 -15.97 8.79
N HIS A 114 -0.26 -15.16 9.10
CA HIS A 114 0.70 -14.73 8.09
C HIS A 114 1.68 -15.87 7.73
N PRO A 115 1.87 -16.19 6.44
CA PRO A 115 2.62 -17.39 6.01
C PRO A 115 4.13 -17.32 6.31
N ARG A 116 4.66 -16.14 6.63
CA ARG A 116 6.10 -15.91 6.87
C ARG A 116 6.42 -15.33 8.24
N LEU A 117 5.40 -14.94 9.02
CA LEU A 117 5.63 -14.24 10.28
C LEU A 117 5.07 -15.06 11.43
N ARG A 118 5.74 -14.99 12.57
CA ARG A 118 5.29 -15.66 13.78
C ARG A 118 3.91 -15.14 14.20
N LEU A 119 3.16 -15.99 14.90
CA LEU A 119 1.87 -15.65 15.46
C LEU A 119 1.94 -14.36 16.31
N ASN A 120 0.96 -13.48 16.12
CA ASN A 120 0.76 -12.24 16.87
C ASN A 120 1.95 -11.26 16.79
N ALA A 121 2.72 -11.32 15.69
CA ALA A 121 3.81 -10.40 15.44
C ALA A 121 3.28 -8.98 15.24
N ARG A 122 3.95 -7.99 15.84
CA ARG A 122 3.71 -6.58 15.52
C ARG A 122 4.39 -6.25 14.20
N ILE A 123 3.64 -5.65 13.28
CA ILE A 123 4.11 -5.40 11.92
C ILE A 123 3.74 -4.00 11.44
N PHE A 124 4.44 -3.57 10.39
CA PHE A 124 3.90 -2.69 9.38
C PHE A 124 3.83 -3.45 8.05
N THR A 125 2.83 -3.18 7.23
CA THR A 125 2.66 -3.85 5.93
C THR A 125 3.56 -3.22 4.85
N SER A 126 3.65 -3.84 3.68
CA SER A 126 3.98 -3.10 2.44
C SER A 126 2.98 -1.95 2.22
N PRO A 127 3.26 -0.97 1.36
CA PRO A 127 2.31 0.09 1.11
C PRO A 127 0.91 -0.44 0.78
N TYR A 128 -0.12 0.19 1.33
CA TYR A 128 -1.50 -0.20 1.05
C TYR A 128 -2.03 0.54 -0.18
N CYS A 129 -2.83 -0.17 -0.97
CA CYS A 129 -3.43 0.32 -2.20
C CYS A 129 -4.91 0.66 -1.98
N GLN A 130 -5.59 -0.15 -1.17
CA GLN A 130 -7.01 0.02 -0.84
C GLN A 130 -7.27 -0.32 0.62
N LEU A 131 -8.17 0.42 1.25
CA LEU A 131 -8.56 0.25 2.64
C LEU A 131 -10.09 0.34 2.74
N CYS A 132 -10.75 -0.71 3.21
CA CYS A 132 -12.21 -0.79 3.35
C CYS A 132 -12.63 -1.22 4.77
N PRO A 133 -12.42 -0.37 5.79
CA PRO A 133 -12.72 -0.65 7.19
C PRO A 133 -14.14 -1.15 7.48
N GLU A 134 -15.16 -0.61 6.80
CA GLU A 134 -16.57 -1.00 7.00
C GLU A 134 -16.82 -2.44 6.53
N MET A 135 -16.04 -2.89 5.55
CA MET A 135 -16.08 -4.25 5.03
C MET A 135 -15.04 -5.16 5.69
N GLY A 136 -14.25 -4.64 6.64
CA GLY A 136 -13.28 -5.42 7.40
C GLY A 136 -12.08 -5.92 6.60
N TRP A 137 -11.65 -5.23 5.54
CA TRP A 137 -10.49 -5.66 4.76
C TRP A 137 -9.64 -4.51 4.20
N ALA A 138 -8.41 -4.84 3.83
CA ALA A 138 -7.51 -3.96 3.09
C ALA A 138 -6.72 -4.70 2.02
N ARG A 139 -6.41 -4.02 0.92
CA ARG A 139 -5.47 -4.49 -0.11
C ARG A 139 -4.15 -3.76 0.01
N THR A 140 -3.06 -4.52 0.09
CA THR A 140 -1.69 -4.01 0.03
C THR A 140 -1.01 -4.40 -1.27
N TRP A 141 0.18 -3.86 -1.53
CA TRP A 141 1.03 -4.31 -2.62
C TRP A 141 1.17 -5.84 -2.71
N SER A 142 1.31 -6.49 -1.54
CA SER A 142 1.64 -7.91 -1.49
C SER A 142 0.43 -8.83 -1.31
N ARG A 143 -0.63 -8.39 -0.63
CA ARG A 143 -1.75 -9.27 -0.23
C ARG A 143 -2.96 -8.50 0.30
N PHE A 144 -4.08 -9.20 0.43
CA PHE A 144 -5.19 -8.79 1.25
C PHE A 144 -4.93 -9.06 2.74
N TYR A 145 -5.59 -8.28 3.59
CA TYR A 145 -5.69 -8.49 5.04
C TYR A 145 -7.15 -8.39 5.45
N GLN A 146 -7.56 -9.26 6.38
CA GLN A 146 -8.74 -9.00 7.20
C GLN A 146 -8.38 -7.98 8.28
N LEU A 147 -9.30 -7.06 8.58
CA LEU A 147 -9.12 -6.01 9.56
C LEU A 147 -9.91 -6.35 10.83
N GLY A 148 -9.20 -6.45 11.94
CA GLY A 148 -9.79 -6.63 13.27
C GLY A 148 -10.09 -5.28 13.92
N GLN A 149 -9.83 -5.18 15.23
CA GLN A 149 -10.08 -3.96 16.00
C GLN A 149 -9.18 -2.82 15.52
N TYR A 150 -9.76 -1.63 15.30
CA TYR A 150 -8.99 -0.40 15.05
C TYR A 150 -8.39 0.11 16.36
N ASP A 151 -7.10 0.43 16.36
CA ASP A 151 -6.39 0.99 17.50
C ASP A 151 -5.25 1.93 17.05
N ARG A 152 -5.38 3.22 17.35
CA ARG A 152 -4.34 4.22 17.04
C ARG A 152 -3.10 4.05 17.93
N GLY A 153 -3.27 3.49 19.12
CA GLY A 153 -2.20 3.30 20.11
C GLY A 153 -1.07 2.40 19.59
N VAL A 154 -1.35 1.51 18.63
CA VAL A 154 -0.33 0.66 18.02
C VAL A 154 0.80 1.47 17.37
N LEU A 155 0.50 2.61 16.76
CA LEU A 155 1.53 3.45 16.13
C LEU A 155 2.44 4.06 17.20
N ASP A 156 1.88 4.52 18.31
CA ASP A 156 2.62 5.13 19.41
C ASP A 156 3.48 4.09 20.14
N ASP A 157 2.96 2.88 20.32
CA ASP A 157 3.72 1.74 20.82
C ASP A 157 4.92 1.41 19.93
N LEU A 158 4.72 1.36 18.61
CA LEU A 158 5.80 1.09 17.65
C LEU A 158 6.87 2.19 17.64
N LYS A 159 6.47 3.46 17.79
CA LYS A 159 7.41 4.59 17.93
C LYS A 159 8.19 4.51 19.22
N ARG A 160 7.50 4.28 20.34
CA ARG A 160 8.11 4.19 21.68
C ARG A 160 9.15 3.08 21.75
N ASP A 161 8.86 1.96 21.09
CA ASP A 161 9.75 0.79 21.03
C ASP A 161 10.86 0.93 19.97
N GLY A 162 10.92 2.06 19.24
CA GLY A 162 11.94 2.32 18.21
C GLY A 162 11.80 1.47 16.95
N VAL A 163 10.66 0.82 16.72
CA VAL A 163 10.40 0.00 15.52
C VAL A 163 10.18 0.87 14.30
N ILE A 164 9.58 2.04 14.46
CA ILE A 164 9.32 3.00 13.39
C ILE A 164 9.82 4.40 13.76
N GLY A 165 10.13 5.20 12.74
CA GLY A 165 10.64 6.55 12.94
C GLY A 165 9.63 7.49 13.61
N PRO A 166 10.09 8.48 14.39
CA PRO A 166 9.23 9.40 15.15
C PRO A 166 8.36 10.30 14.26
N ARG A 167 8.71 10.44 12.97
CA ARG A 167 7.96 11.20 11.97
C ARG A 167 6.74 10.45 11.42
N SER A 168 6.58 9.17 11.79
CA SER A 168 5.42 8.39 11.38
C SER A 168 4.14 9.01 11.95
N ARG A 169 3.07 9.05 11.17
CA ARG A 169 1.81 9.71 11.59
C ARG A 169 0.59 8.93 11.14
N ILE A 170 -0.49 9.04 11.90
CA ILE A 170 -1.77 8.42 11.55
C ILE A 170 -2.29 9.03 10.25
N ILE A 171 -2.86 8.16 9.42
CA ILE A 171 -3.81 8.50 8.37
C ILE A 171 -5.16 8.13 8.93
N GLU A 172 -6.06 9.09 9.10
CA GLU A 172 -7.43 8.77 9.53
C GLU A 172 -8.15 8.09 8.37
N PRO A 173 -8.54 6.81 8.51
CA PRO A 173 -9.16 6.10 7.40
C PRO A 173 -10.57 6.63 7.13
N TRP A 174 -11.20 7.35 8.05
CA TRP A 174 -12.59 7.79 7.94
C TRP A 174 -12.79 9.16 7.28
N LEU A 175 -11.70 9.82 6.87
CA LEU A 175 -11.72 11.08 6.13
C LEU A 175 -11.86 10.83 4.62
#